data_AF-A0A0F9J820-F1
#
_entry.id   AF-A0A0F9J820-F1
#
_cell.length_a   1.000
_cell.length_b   1.000
_cell.length_c   1.000
_cell.angle_alpha   90.00
_cell.angle_beta   90.00
_cell.angle_gamma   90.00
#
_symmetry.space_group_name_H-M   'P 1'
#
loop_
_entity.id
_entity.type
_entity.pdbx_description
1 polymer ?
#
loop_
_entity_poly.entity_id
_entity_poly.type
_entity_poly.pdbx_seq_one_letter_code
_entity_poly.pdbx_strand_id
1 'polypeptide(L)'
;AGYTKEDIIAGLCDSLVRNYMNNIAKGKELAEPIAFQGGVSYNKGIVEAFERNLECEIIVPKYNVLMGALGMAILVRDHYLDNPTETVFRGLNVGDLEFKTSAFLCGDCPNNCTIVQVKMPDNENKVIARWGSRCGKWDVF
;
A
#
# COMPACT_ATOMS: atom_id res chain seq x y z
N ALA A 1 17.25 36.76 -9.55
CA ALA A 1 16.93 35.72 -10.55
C ALA A 1 16.43 34.48 -9.80
N GLY A 2 15.43 33.78 -10.33
CA GLY A 2 14.85 32.58 -9.74
C GLY A 2 14.57 31.53 -10.83
N TYR A 3 14.18 30.34 -10.41
CA TYR A 3 13.85 29.24 -11.31
C TYR A 3 12.45 29.37 -11.91
N THR A 4 12.24 28.76 -13.07
CA THR A 4 10.90 28.66 -13.67
C THR A 4 10.03 27.70 -12.85
N LYS A 5 8.71 27.71 -13.04
CA LYS A 5 7.82 26.79 -12.32
C LYS A 5 8.07 25.35 -12.75
N GLU A 6 8.39 25.18 -14.03
CA GLU A 6 8.73 23.93 -14.68
C GLU A 6 9.97 23.32 -14.03
N ASP A 7 11.03 24.11 -13.83
CA ASP A 7 12.26 23.68 -13.15
C ASP A 7 11.98 23.26 -11.69
N ILE A 8 11.13 24.01 -10.98
CA ILE A 8 10.76 23.70 -9.60
C ILE A 8 10.01 22.36 -9.52
N ILE A 9 9.04 22.14 -10.42
CA ILE A 9 8.25 20.91 -10.46
C ILE A 9 9.13 19.71 -10.83
N ALA A 10 10.02 19.86 -11.83
CA ALA A 10 10.96 18.81 -12.21
C ALA A 10 11.90 18.45 -11.05
N GLY A 11 12.47 19.46 -10.38
CA GLY A 11 13.34 19.27 -9.23
C GLY A 11 12.64 18.57 -8.05
N LEU A 12 11.34 18.83 -7.84
CA LEU A 12 10.54 18.12 -6.84
C LEU A 12 10.35 16.65 -7.22
N CYS A 13 10.02 16.36 -8.48
CA CYS A 13 9.86 14.98 -8.95
C CYS A 13 11.15 14.17 -8.79
N ASP A 14 12.29 14.72 -9.23
CA ASP A 14 13.59 14.08 -9.07
C ASP A 14 13.95 13.89 -7.59
N SER A 15 13.61 14.84 -6.72
CA SER A 15 13.89 14.73 -5.28
C SER A 15 13.09 13.61 -4.64
N LEU A 16 11.83 13.40 -5.05
CA LEU A 16 11.00 12.31 -4.56
C LEU A 16 11.52 10.94 -5.03
N VAL A 17 11.92 10.83 -6.30
CA VAL A 17 12.51 9.58 -6.83
C VAL A 17 13.82 9.24 -6.13
N ARG A 18 14.75 10.20 -5.98
CA ARG A 18 15.99 9.99 -5.22
C ARG A 18 15.72 9.58 -3.77
N ASN A 19 14.73 10.20 -3.13
CA ASN A 19 14.33 9.83 -1.77
C ASN A 19 13.85 8.38 -1.70
N TYR A 20 13.02 7.96 -2.65
CA TYR A 20 12.54 6.60 -2.76
C TYR A 20 13.71 5.61 -2.92
N MET A 21 14.64 5.89 -3.83
CA MET A 21 15.80 5.02 -4.07
C MET A 21 16.67 4.86 -2.82
N ASN A 22 16.95 5.96 -2.12
CA ASN A 22 17.82 5.96 -0.96
C ASN A 22 17.18 5.33 0.28
N ASN A 23 15.90 5.62 0.54
CA ASN A 23 15.28 5.28 1.82
C ASN A 23 14.33 4.09 1.76
N ILE A 24 13.74 3.81 0.59
CA ILE A 24 12.74 2.75 0.43
C ILE A 24 13.35 1.57 -0.31
N ALA A 25 13.94 1.81 -1.50
CA ALA A 25 14.60 0.74 -2.24
C ALA A 25 15.87 0.25 -1.52
N LYS A 26 16.60 1.14 -0.83
CA LYS A 26 17.77 0.81 0.02
C LYS A 26 18.80 -0.08 -0.68
N GLY A 27 19.14 0.23 -1.93
CA GLY A 27 20.13 -0.51 -2.71
C GLY A 27 19.64 -1.85 -3.27
N LYS A 28 18.33 -2.13 -3.21
CA LYS A 28 17.74 -3.25 -3.95
C LYS A 28 17.95 -3.04 -5.45
N GLU A 29 18.38 -4.09 -6.12
CA GLU A 29 18.43 -4.14 -7.57
C GLU A 29 16.99 -4.20 -8.11
N LEU A 30 16.64 -3.26 -8.99
CA LEU A 30 15.36 -3.22 -9.68
C LEU A 30 15.57 -3.79 -11.08
N ALA A 31 15.14 -5.04 -11.29
CA ALA A 31 15.26 -5.72 -12.57
C ALA A 31 14.09 -5.36 -13.50
N GLU A 32 14.39 -5.19 -14.79
CA GLU A 32 13.38 -4.99 -15.82
C GLU A 32 12.59 -6.28 -16.12
N PRO A 33 11.31 -6.16 -16.55
CA PRO A 33 10.55 -4.92 -16.73
C PRO A 33 10.05 -4.34 -15.40
N ILE A 34 10.05 -3.00 -15.27
CA ILE A 34 9.59 -2.30 -14.07
C ILE A 34 8.17 -1.77 -14.29
N ALA A 35 7.23 -2.22 -13.44
CA ALA A 35 5.87 -1.70 -13.40
C ALA A 35 5.68 -0.70 -12.25
N PHE A 36 5.15 0.49 -12.54
CA PHE A 36 4.82 1.49 -11.53
C PHE A 36 3.31 1.57 -11.31
N GLN A 37 2.89 1.29 -10.08
CA GLN A 37 1.49 1.12 -9.68
C GLN A 37 1.12 1.98 -8.46
N GLY A 38 -0.17 2.20 -8.23
CA GLY A 38 -0.71 3.09 -7.20
C GLY A 38 -0.94 4.53 -7.68
N GLY A 39 -1.55 5.36 -6.84
CA GLY A 39 -2.07 6.68 -7.27
C GLY A 39 -1.00 7.64 -7.82
N VAL A 40 0.24 7.53 -7.34
CA VAL A 40 1.36 8.39 -7.80
C VAL A 40 1.78 8.05 -9.24
N SER A 41 1.49 6.84 -9.73
CA SER A 41 1.82 6.45 -11.12
C SER A 41 1.05 7.23 -12.19
N TYR A 42 0.01 7.99 -11.82
CA TYR A 42 -0.63 8.97 -12.73
C TYR A 42 0.22 10.23 -12.95
N ASN A 43 1.19 10.51 -12.08
CA ASN A 43 2.06 11.67 -12.21
C ASN A 43 3.18 11.37 -13.22
N LYS A 44 3.00 11.89 -14.44
CA LYS A 44 3.96 11.75 -15.54
C LYS A 44 5.35 12.26 -15.20
N GLY A 45 5.46 13.35 -14.42
CA GLY A 45 6.77 13.88 -14.01
C GLY A 45 7.53 12.94 -13.08
N ILE A 46 6.83 12.16 -12.25
CA ILE A 46 7.44 11.12 -11.41
C ILE A 46 7.84 9.91 -12.25
N VAL A 47 7.00 9.50 -13.22
CA VAL A 47 7.32 8.42 -14.17
C VAL A 47 8.62 8.75 -14.92
N GLU A 48 8.67 9.92 -15.56
CA GLU A 48 9.87 10.37 -16.29
C GLU A 48 11.09 10.51 -15.36
N ALA A 49 10.90 10.96 -14.12
CA ALA A 49 11.99 11.02 -13.15
C ALA A 49 12.53 9.63 -12.78
N PHE A 50 11.66 8.62 -12.64
CA PHE A 50 12.09 7.23 -12.46
C PHE A 50 12.84 6.71 -13.68
N GLU A 51 12.31 6.92 -14.89
CA GLU A 51 12.96 6.50 -16.14
C GLU A 51 14.36 7.10 -16.28
N ARG A 52 14.53 8.40 -15.97
CA ARG A 52 15.86 9.04 -15.97
C ARG A 52 16.81 8.49 -14.91
N ASN A 53 16.33 8.19 -13.70
CA ASN A 53 17.19 7.72 -12.61
C ASN A 53 17.55 6.23 -12.73
N LEU A 54 16.70 5.44 -13.39
CA LEU A 54 16.88 4.00 -13.55
C LEU A 54 17.41 3.62 -14.94
N GLU A 55 17.43 4.58 -15.88
CA GLU A 55 17.82 4.38 -17.28
C GLU A 55 17.04 3.26 -17.97
N CYS A 56 15.78 3.04 -17.54
CA CYS A 56 14.89 2.02 -18.05
C CYS A 56 13.48 2.57 -18.30
N GLU A 57 12.71 1.93 -19.18
CA GLU A 57 11.29 2.26 -19.38
C GLU A 57 10.45 1.87 -18.16
N ILE A 58 9.55 2.76 -17.74
CA ILE A 58 8.62 2.49 -16.64
C ILE A 58 7.23 2.18 -17.19
N ILE A 59 6.79 0.95 -17.00
CA ILE A 59 5.47 0.52 -17.44
C ILE A 59 4.43 1.00 -16.43
N VAL A 60 3.51 1.86 -16.86
CA VAL A 60 2.33 2.22 -16.06
C VAL A 60 1.12 1.42 -16.57
N PRO A 61 0.63 0.41 -15.82
CA PRO A 61 -0.50 -0.39 -16.26
C PRO A 61 -1.77 0.46 -16.44
N LYS A 62 -2.63 0.10 -17.41
CA LYS A 62 -3.91 0.76 -17.65
C LYS A 62 -4.78 0.93 -16.40
N TYR A 63 -4.73 -0.05 -15.49
CA TYR A 63 -5.47 -0.08 -14.23
C TYR A 63 -4.52 0.03 -13.02
N ASN A 64 -3.51 0.89 -13.09
CA ASN A 64 -2.43 1.06 -12.10
C ASN A 64 -2.88 1.15 -10.63
N VAL A 65 -4.03 1.75 -10.33
CA VAL A 65 -4.59 1.87 -8.97
C VAL A 65 -5.44 0.68 -8.54
N LEU A 66 -5.84 -0.16 -9.49
CA LEU A 66 -6.67 -1.35 -9.24
C LEU A 66 -5.84 -2.63 -9.24
N MET A 67 -4.53 -2.55 -9.49
CA MET A 67 -3.65 -3.72 -9.60
C MET A 67 -3.73 -4.63 -8.37
N GLY A 68 -3.82 -4.06 -7.16
CA GLY A 68 -4.00 -4.85 -5.94
C GLY A 68 -5.32 -5.63 -5.93
N ALA A 69 -6.43 -4.99 -6.33
CA ALA A 69 -7.74 -5.65 -6.39
C ALA A 69 -7.79 -6.73 -7.48
N LEU A 70 -7.19 -6.47 -8.65
CA LEU A 70 -7.05 -7.43 -9.73
C LEU A 70 -6.21 -8.64 -9.29
N GLY A 71 -5.09 -8.41 -8.60
CA GLY A 71 -4.26 -9.46 -8.03
C GLY A 71 -5.03 -10.35 -7.06
N MET A 72 -5.80 -9.75 -6.16
CA MET A 72 -6.66 -10.51 -5.24
C MET A 72 -7.72 -11.34 -5.97
N ALA A 73 -8.35 -10.80 -7.02
CA ALA A 73 -9.33 -11.53 -7.81
C ALA A 73 -8.70 -12.75 -8.51
N ILE A 74 -7.49 -12.61 -9.04
CA ILE A 74 -6.72 -13.71 -9.64
C ILE A 74 -6.40 -14.77 -8.58
N LEU A 75 -5.85 -14.37 -7.44
CA LEU A 75 -5.48 -15.30 -6.35
C LEU A 75 -6.70 -16.08 -5.84
N VAL A 76 -7.84 -15.42 -5.65
CA VAL A 76 -9.07 -16.08 -5.19
C VAL A 76 -9.61 -17.05 -6.25
N ARG A 77 -9.61 -16.65 -7.53
CA ARG A 77 -10.00 -17.52 -8.64
C ARG A 77 -9.13 -18.76 -8.71
N ASP A 78 -7.81 -18.59 -8.69
CA ASP A 78 -6.85 -19.69 -8.83
C ASP A 78 -6.97 -20.65 -7.64
N HIS A 79 -7.10 -20.12 -6.42
CA HIS A 79 -7.37 -20.93 -5.23
C HIS A 79 -8.66 -21.75 -5.34
N TYR A 80 -9.74 -21.16 -5.86
CA TYR A 80 -11.01 -21.86 -6.05
C TYR A 80 -10.92 -22.95 -7.13
N LEU A 81 -10.20 -22.71 -8.22
CA LEU A 81 -9.98 -23.71 -9.27
C LEU A 81 -9.24 -24.95 -8.74
N ASP A 82 -8.26 -24.73 -7.85
CA ASP A 82 -7.50 -25.80 -7.21
C ASP A 82 -8.26 -26.46 -6.04
N ASN A 83 -9.12 -25.69 -5.34
CA ASN A 83 -9.85 -26.11 -4.15
C ASN A 83 -11.31 -25.67 -4.23
N PRO A 84 -12.17 -26.38 -4.99
CA PRO A 84 -13.56 -26.02 -5.15
C PRO A 84 -14.27 -26.01 -3.78
N THR A 85 -14.67 -24.81 -3.34
CA THR A 85 -15.27 -24.58 -2.03
C THR A 85 -16.39 -23.56 -2.15
N GLU A 86 -17.39 -23.64 -1.28
CA GLU A 86 -18.42 -22.59 -1.23
C GLU A 86 -17.79 -21.25 -0.82
N THR A 87 -18.17 -20.18 -1.53
CA THR A 87 -17.64 -18.85 -1.25
C THR A 87 -18.24 -18.27 0.03
N VAL A 88 -17.38 -17.65 0.85
CA VAL A 88 -17.79 -16.85 2.02
C VAL A 88 -17.93 -15.37 1.69
N PHE A 89 -18.10 -15.03 0.40
CA PHE A 89 -18.26 -13.66 -0.05
C PHE A 89 -19.43 -12.98 0.66
N ARG A 90 -19.12 -11.89 1.38
CA ARG A 90 -20.08 -11.16 2.22
C ARG A 90 -21.04 -10.25 1.45
N GLY A 91 -20.96 -10.23 0.11
CA GLY A 91 -21.74 -9.34 -0.74
C GLY A 91 -21.05 -8.00 -1.01
N LEU A 92 -21.68 -7.16 -1.84
CA LEU A 92 -21.17 -5.84 -2.22
C LEU A 92 -21.50 -4.74 -1.20
N ASN A 93 -22.42 -5.02 -0.26
CA ASN A 93 -22.77 -4.11 0.84
C ASN A 93 -21.66 -4.01 1.91
N VAL A 94 -20.48 -4.60 1.65
CA VAL A 94 -19.30 -4.44 2.50
C VAL A 94 -18.86 -2.99 2.68
N GLY A 95 -19.21 -2.12 1.72
CA GLY A 95 -18.98 -0.67 1.84
C GLY A 95 -19.83 0.00 2.92
N ASP A 96 -20.95 -0.63 3.30
CA ASP A 96 -21.88 -0.13 4.32
C ASP A 96 -21.55 -0.66 5.73
N LEU A 97 -20.52 -1.51 5.86
CA LEU A 97 -20.13 -2.05 7.16
C LEU A 97 -19.55 -0.95 8.05
N GLU A 98 -20.02 -0.90 9.28
CA GLU A 98 -19.45 0.01 10.27
C GLU A 98 -18.17 -0.57 10.89
N PHE A 99 -17.16 0.30 11.02
CA PHE A 99 -15.91 -0.01 11.69
C PHE A 99 -15.64 1.03 12.77
N LYS A 100 -15.48 0.58 14.02
CA LYS A 100 -15.06 1.45 15.12
C LYS A 100 -13.58 1.32 15.37
N THR A 101 -12.86 2.41 15.13
CA THR A 101 -11.43 2.51 15.39
C THR A 101 -11.19 3.16 16.75
N SER A 102 -10.29 2.60 17.54
CA SER A 102 -9.83 3.20 18.80
C SER A 102 -8.34 2.95 18.98
N ALA A 103 -7.70 3.70 19.86
CA ALA A 103 -6.28 3.53 20.17
C ALA A 103 -6.06 3.47 21.69
N PHE A 104 -5.07 2.68 22.11
CA PHE A 104 -4.64 2.60 23.51
C PHE A 104 -3.12 2.42 23.60
N LEU A 105 -2.54 2.76 24.75
CA LEU A 105 -1.13 2.52 25.04
C LEU A 105 -0.95 1.12 25.63
N CYS A 106 0.02 0.38 25.09
CA CYS A 106 0.29 -1.01 25.47
C CYS A 106 0.71 -1.16 26.95
N GLY A 107 1.65 -0.34 27.43
CA GLY A 107 2.13 -0.35 28.83
C GLY A 107 3.01 -1.53 29.25
N ASP A 108 3.14 -2.60 28.45
CA ASP A 108 3.81 -3.84 28.89
C ASP A 108 5.34 -3.83 28.87
N CYS A 109 5.96 -2.92 28.10
CA CYS A 109 7.41 -2.82 28.00
C CYS A 109 7.84 -1.38 27.68
N PRO A 110 9.15 -1.06 27.76
CA PRO A 110 9.64 0.31 27.54
C PRO A 110 9.28 0.93 26.20
N ASN A 111 8.93 0.13 25.18
CA ASN A 111 8.47 0.66 23.89
C ASN A 111 7.12 1.39 23.99
N ASN A 112 6.29 1.05 24.98
CA ASN A 112 4.97 1.61 25.25
C ASN A 112 4.17 1.98 23.99
N CYS A 113 4.03 1.02 23.08
CA CYS A 113 3.51 1.26 21.74
C CYS A 113 2.06 1.77 21.78
N THR A 114 1.72 2.70 20.89
CA THR A 114 0.33 3.06 20.59
C THR A 114 -0.27 1.98 19.70
N ILE A 115 -1.22 1.23 20.26
CA ILE A 115 -1.94 0.19 19.54
C ILE A 115 -3.23 0.77 19.00
N VAL A 116 -3.39 0.72 17.69
CA VAL A 116 -4.66 1.03 17.03
C VAL A 116 -5.42 -0.27 16.85
N GLN A 117 -6.71 -0.27 17.19
CA GLN A 117 -7.60 -1.42 17.05
C GLN A 117 -8.85 -1.05 16.26
N VAL A 118 -9.28 -1.96 15.39
CA VAL A 118 -10.53 -1.86 14.62
C VAL A 118 -11.48 -2.95 15.07
N LYS A 119 -12.71 -2.56 15.39
CA LYS A 119 -13.81 -3.45 15.78
C LYS A 119 -14.95 -3.35 14.78
N MET A 120 -15.60 -4.46 14.49
CA MET A 120 -16.89 -4.49 13.76
C MET A 120 -18.03 -4.53 14.79
N PRO A 121 -18.84 -3.47 14.95
CA PRO A 121 -19.97 -3.46 15.88
C PRO A 121 -21.00 -4.56 15.54
N ASP A 122 -21.28 -4.74 14.25
CA ASP A 122 -22.26 -5.70 13.74
C ASP A 122 -21.86 -7.17 13.92
N ASN A 123 -20.64 -7.42 14.39
CA ASN A 123 -20.12 -8.75 14.69
C ASN A 123 -19.68 -8.83 16.16
N GLU A 124 -20.61 -8.56 17.07
CA GLU A 124 -20.39 -8.63 18.53
C GLU A 124 -19.19 -7.78 19.02
N ASN A 125 -18.92 -6.64 18.37
CA ASN A 125 -17.71 -5.83 18.62
C ASN A 125 -16.38 -6.59 18.46
N LYS A 126 -16.34 -7.63 17.62
CA LYS A 126 -15.14 -8.42 17.35
C LYS A 126 -14.01 -7.51 16.86
N VAL A 127 -12.83 -7.70 17.45
CA VAL A 127 -11.58 -7.07 16.97
C VAL A 127 -11.16 -7.78 15.69
N ILE A 128 -11.06 -7.04 14.61
CA ILE A 128 -10.72 -7.57 13.28
C ILE A 128 -9.32 -7.21 12.82
N ALA A 129 -8.71 -6.18 13.41
CA ALA A 129 -7.39 -5.72 13.06
C ALA A 129 -6.79 -4.93 14.22
N ARG A 130 -5.47 -5.07 14.36
CA ARG A 130 -4.64 -4.23 15.23
C ARG A 130 -3.31 -3.96 14.55
N TRP A 131 -2.76 -2.77 14.77
CA TRP A 131 -1.41 -2.42 14.34
C TRP A 131 -0.76 -1.43 15.31
N GLY A 132 0.54 -1.21 15.13
CA GLY A 132 1.36 -0.34 15.99
C GLY A 132 2.20 -1.09 17.02
N SER A 133 2.00 -2.41 17.15
CA SER A 133 2.84 -3.29 17.98
C SER A 133 4.24 -3.42 17.38
N ARG A 134 5.28 -3.28 18.22
CA ARG A 134 6.68 -3.55 17.82
C ARG A 134 7.14 -4.97 18.10
N CYS A 135 6.55 -5.63 19.11
CA CYS A 135 6.95 -6.97 19.56
C CYS A 135 5.96 -8.06 19.12
N GLY A 136 4.95 -7.72 18.32
CA GLY A 136 3.93 -8.65 17.84
C GLY A 136 2.85 -9.06 18.86
N LYS A 137 2.94 -8.63 20.13
CA LYS A 137 1.96 -9.00 21.19
C LYS A 137 0.49 -8.76 20.79
N TRP A 138 0.23 -7.70 20.05
CA TRP A 138 -1.11 -7.26 19.68
C TRP A 138 -1.49 -7.58 18.23
N ASP A 139 -0.68 -8.36 17.51
CA ASP A 139 -0.97 -8.70 16.12
C ASP A 139 -2.19 -9.63 16.06
N VAL A 140 -3.11 -9.36 15.13
CA VAL A 140 -4.33 -10.15 14.93
C VAL A 140 -4.23 -10.74 13.52
N PHE A 141 -4.32 -12.06 13.43
CA PHE A 141 -4.42 -12.82 12.18
C PHE A 141 -5.83 -13.35 12.01
#